data_AF-A0A2W5GPC2-F1
#
_entry.id   AF-A0A2W5GPC2-F1
#
_cell.length_a   1.000
_cell.length_b   1.000
_cell.length_c   1.000
_cell.angle_alpha   90.00
_cell.angle_beta   90.00
_cell.angle_gamma   90.00
#
_symmetry.space_group_name_H-M   'P 1'
#
loop_
_entity.id
_entity.type
_entity.pdbx_description
1 polymer ?
#
loop_
_entity_poly.entity_id
_entity_poly.type
_entity_poly.pdbx_seq_one_letter_code
_entity_poly.pdbx_strand_id
1 'polypeptide(L)'
;METPILFPVDPNEFYRQLTEIVRRTVLETRPPTSLVPPPSGLSTKPLLSIKEVRDLFGISRPTVDQWHELGELKKVKIRGKVYFLTDDIQRLIQNSKGKDDS
;
A
#
# COMPACT_ATOMS: atom_id res chain seq x y z
N MET A 1 16.62 8.10 44.38
CA MET A 1 15.67 7.05 44.80
C MET A 1 14.37 7.33 44.05
N GLU A 2 13.99 6.46 43.11
CA GLU A 2 12.73 6.59 42.37
C GLU A 2 11.58 6.28 43.33
N THR A 3 10.65 7.23 43.48
CA THR A 3 9.46 7.03 44.31
C THR A 3 8.49 6.12 43.57
N PRO A 4 8.05 5.00 44.18
CA PRO A 4 7.10 4.10 43.54
C PRO A 4 5.78 4.84 43.29
N ILE A 5 5.36 4.88 42.02
CA ILE A 5 4.08 5.46 41.63
C ILE A 5 2.98 4.53 42.13
N LEU A 6 2.34 4.93 43.23
CA LEU A 6 1.15 4.27 43.77
C LEU A 6 -0.07 4.78 43.03
N PHE A 7 -0.70 3.90 42.25
CA PHE A 7 -1.98 4.19 41.63
C PHE A 7 -3.09 3.93 42.65
N PRO A 8 -4.02 4.87 42.87
CA PRO A 8 -5.11 4.73 43.85
C PRO A 8 -6.25 3.83 43.35
N VAL A 9 -6.06 3.14 42.24
CA VAL A 9 -7.07 2.34 41.54
C VAL A 9 -6.42 1.05 41.07
N ASP A 10 -7.19 -0.03 41.00
CA ASP A 10 -6.71 -1.29 40.46
C ASP A 10 -6.11 -1.06 39.05
N PRO A 11 -4.93 -1.63 38.74
CA PRO A 11 -4.27 -1.42 37.46
C PRO A 11 -5.19 -1.72 36.27
N ASN A 12 -6.02 -2.77 36.38
CA ASN A 12 -6.92 -3.16 35.31
C ASN A 12 -8.01 -2.11 35.08
N GLU A 13 -8.54 -1.52 36.15
CA GLU A 13 -9.52 -0.44 36.05
C GLU A 13 -8.90 0.83 35.44
N PHE A 14 -7.67 1.16 35.84
CA PHE A 14 -6.90 2.26 35.25
C PHE A 14 -6.67 2.05 33.74
N TYR A 15 -6.27 0.86 33.31
CA TYR A 15 -6.09 0.54 31.88
C TYR A 15 -7.40 0.65 31.09
N ARG A 16 -8.54 0.24 31.68
CA ARG A 16 -9.86 0.41 31.04
C ARG A 16 -10.19 1.89 30.85
N GLN A 17 -10.02 2.72 31.88
CA GLN A 17 -10.26 4.16 31.78
C GLN A 17 -9.35 4.82 30.74
N LEU A 18 -8.06 4.47 30.74
CA LEU A 18 -7.09 5.00 29.78
C LEU A 18 -7.44 4.61 28.34
N THR A 19 -7.85 3.36 28.11
CA THR A 19 -8.26 2.88 26.79
C THR A 19 -9.49 3.62 26.28
N GLU A 20 -10.47 3.86 27.14
CA GLU A 20 -11.68 4.61 26.79
C GLU A 20 -11.38 6.08 26.44
N ILE A 21 -10.46 6.71 27.17
CA ILE A 21 -10.02 8.08 26.89
C ILE A 21 -9.34 8.14 25.53
N VAL A 22 -8.36 7.27 25.27
CA VAL A 22 -7.65 7.22 23.98
C VAL A 22 -8.62 6.96 22.83
N ARG A 23 -9.54 6.01 23.01
CA ARG A 23 -10.56 5.68 22.00
C ARG A 23 -11.42 6.89 21.67
N ARG A 24 -11.91 7.60 22.69
CA ARG A 24 -12.70 8.83 22.51
C ARG A 24 -11.90 9.88 21.75
N THR A 25 -10.68 10.17 22.19
CA THR A 25 -9.84 11.20 21.56
C THR A 25 -9.52 10.86 20.11
N VAL A 26 -9.19 9.60 19.79
CA VAL A 26 -8.92 9.15 18.42
C VAL A 26 -10.14 9.26 17.52
N LEU A 27 -11.34 9.03 18.05
CA LEU A 27 -12.58 9.18 17.28
C LEU A 27 -12.93 10.65 17.02
N GLU A 28 -12.68 11.54 17.98
CA GLU A 28 -13.03 12.96 17.90
C GLU A 28 -12.03 13.80 17.08
N THR A 29 -10.75 13.42 17.09
CA THR A 29 -9.69 14.12 16.34
C THR A 29 -9.50 13.60 14.92
N ARG A 30 -10.22 12.54 14.52
CA ARG A 30 -10.15 12.05 13.14
C ARG A 30 -10.94 13.02 12.25
N PRO A 31 -10.30 13.73 11.28
CA PRO A 31 -11.08 14.38 10.24
C PRO A 31 -11.94 13.33 9.52
N PRO A 32 -13.10 13.68 8.91
CA PRO A 32 -13.92 12.77 8.12
C PRO A 32 -13.18 12.36 6.84
N THR A 33 -12.10 11.61 6.99
CA THR A 33 -11.39 10.96 5.92
C THR A 33 -12.06 9.63 5.68
N SER A 34 -12.86 9.63 4.62
CA SER A 34 -13.23 8.54 3.71
C SER A 34 -13.12 7.12 4.27
N LEU A 35 -14.23 6.38 4.14
CA LEU A 35 -14.39 4.94 4.34
C LEU A 35 -13.51 4.11 3.37
N VAL A 36 -12.20 4.30 3.38
CA VAL A 36 -11.24 3.43 2.71
C VAL A 36 -10.83 2.36 3.73
N PRO A 37 -11.05 1.07 3.45
CA PRO A 37 -10.56 0.00 4.30
C PRO A 37 -9.05 0.13 4.49
N PRO A 38 -8.48 -0.31 5.63
CA PRO A 38 -7.04 -0.21 5.86
C PRO A 38 -6.31 -0.91 4.70
N PRO A 39 -5.30 -0.29 4.06
CA PRO A 39 -4.51 -0.99 3.07
C PRO A 39 -3.75 -2.10 3.81
N SER A 40 -4.12 -3.35 3.52
CA SER A 40 -3.38 -4.53 3.90
C SER A 40 -1.94 -4.38 3.41
N GLY A 41 -1.04 -4.13 4.35
CA GLY A 41 0.38 -4.06 4.10
C GLY A 41 0.90 -2.64 3.89
N LEU A 42 2.03 -2.41 4.52
CA LEU A 42 3.06 -1.48 4.09
C LEU A 42 3.25 -1.54 2.55
N SER A 43 2.44 -0.83 1.77
CA SER A 43 2.62 -0.74 0.32
C SER A 43 3.65 0.34 0.05
N THR A 44 4.91 0.03 0.36
CA THR A 44 6.04 0.57 -0.38
C THR A 44 5.77 0.25 -1.84
N LYS A 45 5.30 1.25 -2.61
CA LYS A 45 5.11 1.24 -4.07
C LYS A 45 5.58 -0.07 -4.71
N PRO A 46 4.70 -1.05 -4.92
CA PRO A 46 5.13 -2.36 -5.36
C PRO A 46 5.81 -2.21 -6.71
N LEU A 47 7.02 -2.73 -6.78
CA LEU A 47 7.89 -2.66 -7.94
C LEU A 47 7.99 -4.07 -8.48
N LEU A 48 7.45 -4.28 -9.67
CA LEU A 48 7.41 -5.59 -10.32
C LEU A 48 8.64 -5.75 -11.19
N SER A 49 9.30 -6.90 -11.08
CA SER A 49 10.40 -7.27 -11.96
C SER A 49 9.90 -7.65 -13.35
N ILE A 50 10.77 -7.60 -14.34
CA ILE A 50 10.44 -8.00 -15.72
C ILE A 50 9.92 -9.44 -15.85
N LYS A 51 10.31 -10.35 -14.93
CA LYS A 51 9.80 -11.72 -14.93
C LYS A 51 8.32 -11.73 -14.54
N GLU A 52 7.99 -11.05 -13.46
CA GLU A 52 6.62 -10.94 -12.96
C GLU A 52 5.71 -10.23 -13.95
N VAL A 53 6.19 -9.18 -14.62
CA VAL A 53 5.42 -8.52 -15.70
C VAL A 53 5.13 -9.49 -16.84
N ARG A 54 6.14 -10.26 -17.28
CA ARG A 54 5.94 -11.26 -18.33
C ARG A 54 4.95 -12.35 -17.91
N ASP A 55 5.05 -12.83 -16.68
CA ASP A 55 4.15 -13.88 -16.16
C ASP A 55 2.72 -13.35 -15.99
N LEU A 56 2.55 -12.07 -15.62
CA LEU A 56 1.24 -11.44 -15.43
C LEU A 56 0.48 -11.23 -16.75
N PHE A 57 1.18 -10.81 -17.80
CA PHE A 57 0.58 -10.53 -19.11
C PHE A 57 0.74 -11.69 -20.12
N GLY A 58 1.53 -12.72 -19.80
CA GLY A 58 1.86 -13.81 -20.74
C GLY A 58 2.71 -13.36 -21.94
N ILE A 59 3.42 -12.23 -21.83
CA ILE A 59 4.12 -11.60 -22.97
C ILE A 59 5.62 -11.90 -23.02
N SER A 60 6.19 -11.66 -24.18
CA SER A 60 7.62 -11.78 -24.43
C SER A 60 8.40 -10.56 -23.90
N ARG A 61 9.71 -10.75 -23.66
CA ARG A 61 10.62 -9.65 -23.27
C ARG A 61 10.59 -8.44 -24.22
N PRO A 62 10.68 -8.59 -25.56
CA PRO A 62 10.68 -7.44 -26.46
C PRO A 62 9.38 -6.64 -26.40
N THR A 63 8.24 -7.28 -26.09
CA THR A 63 6.96 -6.60 -25.89
C THR A 63 7.01 -5.63 -24.69
N VAL A 64 7.65 -6.04 -23.60
CA VAL A 64 7.86 -5.16 -22.43
C VAL A 64 8.77 -3.97 -22.77
N ASP A 65 9.82 -4.22 -23.55
CA ASP A 65 10.73 -3.15 -24.00
C ASP A 65 10.00 -2.17 -24.94
N GLN A 66 9.10 -2.66 -25.80
CA GLN A 66 8.24 -1.84 -26.66
C GLN A 66 7.25 -0.98 -25.85
N TRP A 67 6.64 -1.51 -24.78
CA TRP A 67 5.77 -0.72 -23.88
C TRP A 67 6.52 0.38 -23.16
N HIS A 68 7.80 0.17 -22.86
CA HIS A 68 8.66 1.23 -22.35
C HIS A 68 8.93 2.31 -23.42
N GLU A 69 9.18 1.92 -24.67
CA GLU A 69 9.39 2.88 -25.79
C GLU A 69 8.14 3.71 -26.08
N LEU A 70 6.95 3.10 -25.96
CA LEU A 70 5.66 3.77 -26.10
C LEU A 70 5.33 4.68 -24.90
N GLY A 71 6.08 4.60 -23.80
CA GLY A 71 5.87 5.40 -22.60
C GLY A 71 4.74 4.90 -21.69
N GLU A 72 4.17 3.74 -21.98
CA GLU A 72 3.11 3.12 -21.18
C GLU A 72 3.66 2.50 -19.88
N LEU A 73 4.95 2.15 -19.86
CA LEU A 73 5.59 1.48 -18.74
C LEU A 73 6.87 2.21 -18.30
N LYS A 74 6.91 2.75 -17.08
CA LYS A 74 8.09 3.44 -16.58
C LYS A 74 9.11 2.47 -16.00
N LYS A 75 10.32 2.43 -16.58
CA LYS A 75 11.43 1.63 -16.06
C LYS A 75 12.11 2.32 -14.87
N VAL A 76 12.33 1.55 -13.80
CA VAL A 76 13.08 1.96 -12.61
C VAL A 76 14.24 0.99 -12.43
N LYS A 77 15.47 1.50 -12.43
CA LYS A 77 16.67 0.69 -12.19
C LYS A 77 17.04 0.72 -10.71
N ILE A 78 17.09 -0.44 -10.07
CA ILE A 78 17.53 -0.60 -8.68
C ILE A 78 18.60 -1.70 -8.63
N ARG A 79 19.82 -1.35 -8.17
CA ARG A 79 20.95 -2.28 -8.04
C ARG A 79 21.20 -3.14 -9.30
N GLY A 80 21.10 -2.53 -10.48
CA GLY A 80 21.32 -3.21 -11.77
C GLY A 80 20.14 -4.03 -12.30
N LYS A 81 19.06 -4.17 -11.54
CA LYS A 81 17.82 -4.82 -11.99
C LYS A 81 16.78 -3.78 -12.42
N VAL A 82 16.01 -4.12 -13.46
CA VAL A 82 14.93 -3.29 -13.98
C VAL A 82 13.62 -3.71 -13.33
N TYR A 83 12.91 -2.72 -12.81
CA TYR A 83 11.61 -2.83 -12.19
C TYR A 83 10.62 -1.87 -12.82
N PHE A 84 9.34 -2.15 -12.63
CA PHE A 84 8.22 -1.38 -13.15
C PHE A 84 7.24 -1.06 -12.03
N LEU A 85 6.57 0.08 -12.12
CA LEU A 85 5.59 0.49 -11.12
C LEU A 85 4.31 -0.33 -11.29
N THR A 86 3.78 -0.84 -10.17
CA THR A 86 2.48 -1.54 -10.20
C THR A 86 1.34 -0.65 -10.67
N ASP A 87 1.39 0.66 -10.45
CA ASP A 87 0.37 1.61 -10.92
C ASP A 87 0.26 1.60 -12.46
N ASP A 88 1.39 1.68 -13.16
CA ASP A 88 1.45 1.62 -14.63
C ASP A 88 0.91 0.28 -15.16
N ILE A 89 1.27 -0.81 -14.48
CA ILE A 89 0.81 -2.16 -14.82
C ILE A 89 -0.71 -2.29 -14.63
N GLN A 90 -1.26 -1.77 -13.55
CA GLN A 90 -2.71 -1.77 -13.32
C GLN A 90 -3.44 -0.94 -14.37
N ARG A 91 -2.91 0.22 -14.76
CA ARG A 91 -3.47 1.03 -15.85
C ARG A 91 -3.49 0.26 -17.17
N LEU A 92 -2.41 -0.46 -17.49
CA LEU A 92 -2.36 -1.31 -18.69
C LEU A 92 -3.43 -2.41 -18.68
N ILE A 93 -3.62 -3.08 -17.53
CA ILE A 93 -4.65 -4.11 -17.37
C ILE A 93 -6.06 -3.50 -17.50
N GLN A 94 -6.28 -2.31 -16.94
CA GLN A 94 -7.57 -1.65 -17.04
C GLN A 94 -7.87 -1.17 -18.46
N ASN A 95 -6.86 -0.65 -19.16
CA ASN A 95 -6.97 -0.21 -20.54
C ASN A 95 -7.20 -1.39 -21.51
N SER A 96 -6.60 -2.56 -21.24
CA SER A 96 -6.86 -3.76 -22.05
C SER A 96 -8.26 -4.31 -21.82
N LYS A 97 -8.76 -4.28 -20.57
CA LYS A 97 -10.09 -4.81 -20.21
C LYS A 97 -11.27 -3.95 -20.66
N GLY A 98 -11.04 -2.66 -20.94
CA GLY A 98 -12.09 -1.74 -21.42
C GLY A 98 -12.50 -1.91 -22.89
N LYS A 99 -11.95 -2.88 -23.63
CA LYS A 99 -12.19 -3.06 -25.08
C LYS A 99 -13.13 -4.22 -25.44
N ASP A 100 -13.62 -4.97 -24.46
CA ASP A 100 -14.50 -6.12 -24.65
C ASP A 100 -15.98 -5.86 -24.26
N ASP A 101 -16.32 -4.65 -23.80
CA ASP A 101 -17.68 -4.26 -23.36
C ASP A 101 -18.29 -3.10 -24.20
N SER A 102 -18.02 -3.02 -25.52
CA SER A 102 -18.77 -2.14 -26.42
C SER A 102 -19.05 -2.74 -27.79
#